data_AF-A0A9D5KXE9-F1
#
_entry.id   AF-A0A9D5KXE9-F1
#
_cell.length_a   1.000
_cell.length_b   1.000
_cell.length_c   1.000
_cell.angle_alpha   90.00
_cell.angle_beta   90.00
_cell.angle_gamma   90.00
#
_symmetry.space_group_name_H-M   'P 1'
#
loop_
_entity.id
_entity.type
_entity.pdbx_description
1 polymer ?
#
loop_
_entity_poly.entity_id
_entity_poly.type
_entity_poly.pdbx_seq_one_letter_code
_entity_poly.pdbx_strand_id
1 'polypeptide(L)'
;MALIEEQYIFGIKVNGSSQQITKISISDDQSVYDYICNIALESQWNGNGRFRVAIVNSERIEGLPIGNWVLISGRIGYDWGGSSATFKMQDENGVITERITADTGKGSASGFSVESLARSIFTKASEIVEHFPSASIVNAYQEYQKSIPSARILFMYREATEPKNILDRFERDTIKELSNYLVKFRILENLLKENEDTRSKRLLAEVTDECVNVVKLFY
;
A
#
# COMPACT_ATOMS: atom_id res chain seq x y z
N MET A 1 21.37 -21.04 7.40
CA MET A 1 20.43 -20.18 6.65
C MET A 1 19.40 -21.09 6.03
N ALA A 2 18.11 -20.91 6.32
CA ALA A 2 17.08 -21.68 5.62
C ALA A 2 17.14 -21.31 4.13
N LEU A 3 17.12 -22.30 3.24
CA LEU A 3 17.03 -22.07 1.80
C LEU A 3 15.67 -21.45 1.52
N ILE A 4 15.67 -20.23 0.97
CA ILE A 4 14.44 -19.58 0.51
C ILE A 4 14.06 -20.28 -0.81
N GLU A 5 12.83 -20.81 -0.91
CA GLU A 5 12.35 -21.34 -2.19
C GLU A 5 12.42 -20.22 -3.25
N GLU A 6 13.02 -20.52 -4.40
CA GLU A 6 13.21 -19.54 -5.48
C GLU A 6 11.89 -19.22 -6.21
N GLN A 7 10.88 -20.09 -6.06
CA GLN A 7 9.60 -19.99 -6.73
C GLN A 7 8.44 -20.43 -5.82
N TYR A 8 7.33 -19.69 -5.90
CA TYR A 8 6.05 -20.04 -5.29
C TYR A 8 4.96 -19.89 -6.35
N ILE A 9 4.00 -20.81 -6.37
CA ILE A 9 2.88 -20.78 -7.30
C ILE A 9 1.59 -20.82 -6.49
N PHE A 10 0.66 -19.93 -6.80
CA PHE A 10 -0.69 -19.93 -6.24
C PHE A 10 -1.71 -20.10 -7.36
N GLY A 11 -2.60 -21.07 -7.19
CA GLY A 11 -3.83 -21.17 -7.95
C GLY A 11 -4.93 -20.32 -7.31
N ILE A 12 -5.66 -19.56 -8.12
CA ILE A 12 -6.72 -18.66 -7.66
C ILE A 12 -8.02 -19.06 -8.33
N LYS A 13 -9.06 -19.30 -7.51
CA LYS A 13 -10.44 -19.40 -7.97
C LYS A 13 -11.21 -18.15 -7.61
N VAL A 14 -12.00 -17.63 -8.54
CA VAL A 14 -12.82 -16.44 -8.37
C VAL A 14 -14.29 -16.84 -8.41
N ASN A 15 -15.05 -16.43 -7.39
CA ASN A 15 -16.50 -16.59 -7.36
C ASN A 15 -17.15 -15.26 -6.99
N GLY A 16 -17.57 -14.50 -8.00
CA GLY A 16 -18.02 -13.12 -7.82
C GLY A 16 -16.89 -12.28 -7.21
N SER A 17 -17.15 -11.70 -6.04
CA SER A 17 -16.15 -10.89 -5.30
C SER A 17 -15.24 -11.72 -4.37
N SER A 18 -15.49 -13.02 -4.22
CA SER A 18 -14.68 -13.89 -3.35
C SER A 18 -13.56 -14.58 -4.12
N GLN A 19 -12.41 -14.75 -3.44
CA GLN A 19 -11.23 -15.41 -4.01
C GLN A 19 -10.74 -16.52 -3.08
N GLN A 20 -10.48 -17.69 -3.65
CA GLN A 20 -9.80 -18.78 -2.96
C GLN A 20 -8.38 -18.91 -3.52
N ILE A 21 -7.39 -18.78 -2.64
CA ILE A 21 -5.97 -18.78 -3.01
C ILE A 21 -5.28 -20.00 -2.40
N THR A 22 -4.82 -20.90 -3.26
CA THR A 22 -4.21 -22.17 -2.86
C THR A 22 -2.76 -22.22 -3.32
N LYS A 23 -1.81 -22.52 -2.43
CA LYS A 23 -0.42 -22.81 -2.83
C LYS A 23 -0.43 -24.13 -3.58
N ILE A 24 0.17 -24.15 -4.77
CA ILE A 24 0.24 -25.33 -5.64
C ILE A 24 1.70 -25.56 -6.09
N SER A 25 1.99 -26.78 -6.53
CA SER A 25 3.22 -27.17 -7.20
C SER A 25 3.13 -26.95 -8.71
N ILE A 26 4.28 -26.84 -9.38
CA ILE A 26 4.35 -26.81 -10.84
C ILE A 26 3.78 -28.09 -11.50
N SER A 27 3.80 -29.20 -10.76
CA SER A 27 3.28 -30.51 -11.20
C SER A 27 1.77 -30.67 -11.05
N ASP A 28 1.10 -29.74 -10.34
CA ASP A 28 -0.33 -29.82 -10.12
C ASP A 28 -1.10 -29.43 -11.39
N ASP A 29 -2.31 -29.96 -11.56
CA ASP A 29 -3.19 -29.54 -12.65
C ASP A 29 -3.65 -28.10 -12.43
N GLN A 30 -3.10 -27.18 -13.22
CA GLN A 30 -3.39 -25.75 -13.14
C GLN A 30 -4.68 -25.37 -13.88
N SER A 31 -5.24 -26.26 -14.71
CA SER A 31 -6.42 -25.97 -15.53
C SER A 31 -7.71 -25.79 -14.71
N VAL A 32 -7.70 -26.23 -13.46
CA VAL A 32 -8.83 -26.12 -12.53
C VAL A 32 -8.92 -24.75 -11.83
N TYR A 33 -7.99 -23.84 -12.09
CA TYR A 33 -7.94 -22.49 -11.51
C TYR A 33 -8.21 -21.43 -12.58
N ASP A 34 -8.84 -20.33 -12.19
CA ASP A 34 -9.16 -19.22 -13.10
C ASP A 34 -7.91 -18.38 -13.39
N TYR A 35 -7.04 -18.23 -12.38
CA TYR A 35 -5.78 -17.50 -12.49
C TYR A 35 -4.64 -18.26 -11.80
N ILE A 36 -3.44 -18.07 -12.33
CA ILE A 36 -2.20 -18.56 -11.74
C ILE A 36 -1.34 -17.35 -11.36
N CYS A 37 -0.97 -17.28 -10.08
CA CYS A 37 -0.02 -16.31 -9.57
C CYS A 37 1.35 -16.97 -9.39
N ASN A 38 2.33 -16.50 -10.13
CA ASN A 38 3.72 -16.92 -10.06
C ASN A 38 4.53 -15.89 -9.28
N ILE A 39 5.26 -16.37 -8.28
CA ILE A 39 6.20 -15.58 -7.49
C ILE A 39 7.59 -16.15 -7.71
N ALA A 40 8.45 -15.36 -8.33
CA ALA A 40 9.78 -15.81 -8.71
C ALA A 40 10.84 -14.84 -8.20
N LEU A 41 11.95 -15.38 -7.72
CA LEU A 41 13.11 -14.60 -7.31
C LEU A 41 13.65 -13.83 -8.54
N GLU A 42 13.60 -12.50 -8.46
CA GLU A 42 14.07 -11.58 -9.50
C GLU A 42 15.56 -11.27 -9.31
N SER A 43 15.99 -11.08 -8.06
CA SER A 43 17.42 -10.90 -7.73
C SER A 43 17.69 -11.21 -6.26
N GLN A 44 18.92 -11.65 -5.97
CA GLN A 44 19.41 -11.89 -4.61
C GLN A 44 20.90 -11.53 -4.51
N TRP A 45 21.27 -10.81 -3.46
CA TRP A 45 22.66 -10.49 -3.14
C TRP A 45 22.84 -10.24 -1.65
N ASN A 46 23.79 -10.94 -1.01
CA ASN A 46 24.22 -10.73 0.37
C ASN A 46 23.07 -10.50 1.37
N GLY A 47 22.10 -11.42 1.45
CA GLY A 47 20.99 -11.34 2.40
C GLY A 47 19.85 -10.39 2.00
N ASN A 48 19.97 -9.72 0.86
CA ASN A 48 18.92 -8.91 0.25
C ASN A 48 18.37 -9.60 -0.99
N GLY A 49 17.11 -9.37 -1.32
CA GLY A 49 16.53 -9.89 -2.54
C GLY A 49 15.14 -9.35 -2.84
N ARG A 50 14.65 -9.74 -4.02
CA ARG A 50 13.36 -9.31 -4.53
C ARG A 50 12.69 -10.46 -5.26
N PHE A 51 11.40 -10.64 -5.02
CA PHE A 51 10.52 -11.49 -5.80
C PHE A 51 9.61 -10.63 -6.67
N ARG A 52 9.40 -11.05 -7.90
CA ARG A 52 8.32 -10.55 -8.76
C ARG A 52 7.07 -11.39 -8.52
N VAL A 53 5.92 -10.73 -8.40
CA VAL A 53 4.61 -11.37 -8.36
C VAL A 53 3.88 -11.05 -9.67
N ALA A 54 3.56 -12.08 -10.44
CA ALA A 54 2.87 -11.99 -11.72
C ALA A 54 1.63 -12.88 -11.70
N ILE A 55 0.50 -12.38 -12.20
CA ILE A 55 -0.77 -13.11 -12.21
C ILE A 55 -1.27 -13.17 -13.65
N VAL A 56 -1.67 -14.34 -14.11
CA VAL A 56 -2.16 -14.56 -15.47
C VAL A 56 -3.36 -15.50 -15.46
N ASN A 57 -4.30 -15.30 -16.38
CA ASN A 57 -5.39 -16.25 -16.63
C ASN A 57 -4.99 -17.33 -17.66
N SER A 58 -5.91 -18.24 -17.97
CA SER A 58 -5.74 -19.29 -18.98
C SER A 58 -5.44 -18.76 -20.40
N GLU A 59 -5.87 -17.54 -20.70
CA GLU A 59 -5.64 -16.86 -21.99
C GLU A 59 -4.34 -16.04 -22.01
N ARG A 60 -3.53 -16.09 -20.93
CA ARG A 60 -2.30 -15.32 -20.73
C ARG A 60 -2.52 -13.80 -20.64
N ILE A 61 -3.71 -13.37 -20.28
CA ILE A 61 -4.00 -11.98 -19.94
C ILE A 61 -3.46 -11.73 -18.54
N GLU A 62 -2.65 -10.67 -18.39
CA GLU A 62 -2.04 -10.30 -17.13
C GLU A 62 -3.02 -9.58 -16.20
N GLY A 63 -2.88 -9.84 -14.91
CA GLY A 63 -3.60 -9.20 -13.83
C GLY A 63 -4.77 -10.03 -13.29
N LEU A 64 -5.21 -9.68 -12.08
CA LEU A 64 -6.34 -10.30 -11.40
C LEU A 64 -7.45 -9.27 -11.22
N PRO A 65 -8.64 -9.46 -11.82
CA PRO A 65 -9.80 -8.63 -11.54
C PRO A 65 -10.26 -8.77 -10.09
N ILE A 66 -10.53 -7.63 -9.45
CA ILE A 66 -11.07 -7.51 -8.09
C ILE A 66 -12.17 -6.45 -8.14
N GLY A 67 -13.43 -6.89 -8.27
CA GLY A 67 -14.52 -5.98 -8.61
C GLY A 67 -14.27 -5.30 -9.96
N ASN A 68 -14.42 -3.98 -10.00
CA ASN A 68 -14.14 -3.18 -11.22
C ASN A 68 -12.66 -2.79 -11.37
N TRP A 69 -11.78 -3.32 -10.52
CA TRP A 69 -10.35 -3.01 -10.54
C TRP A 69 -9.54 -4.22 -11.00
N VAL A 70 -8.29 -3.99 -11.37
CA VAL A 70 -7.35 -5.04 -11.75
C VAL A 70 -6.06 -4.91 -10.94
N LEU A 71 -5.68 -5.97 -10.22
CA LEU A 71 -4.36 -6.10 -9.62
C LEU A 71 -3.35 -6.45 -10.74
N ILE A 72 -2.55 -5.46 -11.15
CA ILE A 72 -1.70 -5.57 -12.35
C ILE A 72 -0.30 -6.11 -12.06
N SER A 73 0.27 -5.84 -10.89
CA SER A 73 1.63 -6.29 -10.56
C SER A 73 1.89 -6.24 -9.05
N GLY A 74 2.76 -7.14 -8.58
CA GLY A 74 3.25 -7.14 -7.21
C GLY A 74 4.75 -7.41 -7.11
N ARG A 75 5.32 -7.05 -5.96
CA ARG A 75 6.72 -7.30 -5.60
C ARG A 75 6.85 -7.57 -4.12
N ILE A 76 7.73 -8.51 -3.78
CA ILE A 76 8.14 -8.74 -2.39
C ILE A 76 9.62 -8.40 -2.30
N GLY A 77 9.98 -7.42 -1.49
CA GLY A 77 11.37 -7.04 -1.23
C GLY A 77 11.78 -7.45 0.18
N TYR A 78 13.04 -7.85 0.34
CA TYR A 78 13.60 -8.11 1.66
C TYR A 78 15.08 -7.71 1.73
N ASP A 79 15.50 -7.33 2.93
CA ASP A 79 16.88 -7.10 3.32
C ASP A 79 17.14 -7.71 4.70
N TRP A 80 18.30 -7.40 5.30
CA TRP A 80 18.65 -7.86 6.63
C TRP A 80 17.68 -7.38 7.73
N GLY A 81 17.16 -6.16 7.60
CA GLY A 81 16.36 -5.49 8.62
C GLY A 81 14.86 -5.72 8.47
N GLY A 82 14.35 -5.83 7.24
CA GLY A 82 12.92 -5.90 6.97
C GLY A 82 12.55 -6.61 5.68
N SER A 83 11.27 -6.91 5.56
CA SER A 83 10.65 -7.37 4.32
C SER A 83 9.35 -6.60 4.08
N SER A 84 8.93 -6.51 2.82
CA SER A 84 7.69 -5.83 2.45
C SER A 84 7.09 -6.44 1.18
N ALA A 85 5.77 -6.45 1.13
CA ALA A 85 5.00 -6.73 -0.06
C ALA A 85 4.39 -5.44 -0.59
N THR A 86 4.51 -5.19 -1.88
CA THR A 86 3.95 -4.02 -2.56
C THR A 86 3.28 -4.41 -3.86
N PHE A 87 2.30 -3.64 -4.29
CA PHE A 87 1.58 -3.90 -5.53
C PHE A 87 1.05 -2.61 -6.17
N LYS A 88 0.56 -2.74 -7.40
CA LYS A 88 -0.18 -1.69 -8.10
C LYS A 88 -1.49 -2.25 -8.60
N MET A 89 -2.51 -1.40 -8.62
CA MET A 89 -3.81 -1.71 -9.22
C MET A 89 -4.15 -0.69 -10.30
N GLN A 90 -5.04 -1.09 -11.19
CA GLN A 90 -5.70 -0.22 -12.15
C GLN A 90 -7.18 -0.14 -11.80
N ASP A 91 -7.75 1.06 -11.78
CA ASP A 91 -9.19 1.25 -11.59
C ASP A 91 -9.97 1.10 -12.91
N GLU A 92 -11.30 1.19 -12.83
CA GLU A 92 -12.21 1.03 -13.97
C GLU A 92 -12.04 2.07 -15.08
N ASN A 93 -11.43 3.22 -14.76
CA ASN A 93 -11.14 4.30 -15.69
C ASN A 93 -9.73 4.16 -16.31
N GLY A 94 -9.02 3.08 -15.98
CA GLY A 94 -7.68 2.81 -16.47
C GLY A 94 -6.56 3.53 -15.71
N VAL A 95 -6.87 4.23 -14.61
CA VAL A 95 -5.87 4.95 -13.81
C VAL A 95 -5.13 3.95 -12.91
N ILE A 96 -3.81 4.07 -12.85
CA ILE A 96 -2.94 3.16 -12.10
C ILE A 96 -2.53 3.80 -10.77
N THR A 97 -2.56 3.00 -9.70
CA THR A 97 -2.09 3.43 -8.38
C THR A 97 -0.56 3.59 -8.35
N GLU A 98 -0.07 4.43 -7.44
CA GLU A 98 1.28 4.28 -6.93
C GLU A 98 1.47 2.91 -6.26
N ARG A 99 2.70 2.60 -5.83
CA ARG A 99 2.92 1.34 -5.10
C ARG A 99 2.19 1.41 -3.76
N ILE A 100 1.30 0.45 -3.54
CA ILE A 100 0.62 0.21 -2.29
C ILE A 100 1.42 -0.82 -1.51
N THR A 101 1.69 -0.54 -0.24
CA THR A 101 2.28 -1.53 0.68
C THR A 101 1.17 -2.42 1.22
N ALA A 102 1.27 -3.71 0.95
CA ALA A 102 0.34 -4.72 1.42
C ALA A 102 0.62 -5.10 2.88
N ASP A 103 1.89 -5.39 3.17
CA ASP A 103 2.34 -5.77 4.51
C ASP A 103 3.86 -5.59 4.62
N THR A 104 4.35 -5.52 5.85
CA THR A 104 5.78 -5.47 6.19
C THR A 104 6.09 -6.45 7.29
N GLY A 105 7.28 -7.04 7.25
CA GLY A 105 7.70 -8.05 8.21
C GLY A 105 9.17 -7.97 8.55
N LYS A 106 9.62 -8.98 9.28
CA LYS A 106 11.03 -9.16 9.63
C LYS A 106 11.89 -9.36 8.38
N GLY A 107 13.17 -9.00 8.48
CA GLY A 107 14.15 -9.23 7.42
C GLY A 107 14.68 -10.67 7.36
N SER A 108 15.58 -10.92 6.42
CA SER A 108 16.21 -12.22 6.19
C SER A 108 16.95 -12.75 7.43
N ALA A 109 17.48 -11.86 8.27
CA ALA A 109 18.20 -12.22 9.51
C ALA A 109 17.32 -12.94 10.53
N SER A 110 16.02 -12.62 10.57
CA SER A 110 15.07 -13.19 11.53
C SER A 110 14.07 -14.16 10.89
N GLY A 111 14.23 -14.42 9.60
CA GLY A 111 13.28 -15.19 8.79
C GLY A 111 12.04 -14.37 8.42
N PHE A 112 11.54 -14.60 7.20
CA PHE A 112 10.28 -14.04 6.70
C PHE A 112 9.56 -15.08 5.83
N SER A 113 8.27 -14.89 5.63
CA SER A 113 7.44 -15.79 4.81
C SER A 113 7.04 -15.09 3.52
N VAL A 114 7.61 -15.53 2.39
CA VAL A 114 7.20 -15.07 1.05
C VAL A 114 5.72 -15.38 0.83
N GLU A 115 5.24 -16.53 1.29
CA GLU A 115 3.83 -16.91 1.18
C GLU A 115 2.90 -15.96 1.95
N SER A 116 3.25 -15.59 3.19
CA SER A 116 2.44 -14.66 3.98
C SER A 116 2.39 -13.28 3.31
N LEU A 117 3.54 -12.78 2.86
CA LEU A 117 3.67 -11.51 2.14
C LEU A 117 2.96 -11.53 0.78
N ALA A 118 2.90 -12.67 0.11
CA ALA A 118 2.14 -12.84 -1.12
C ALA A 118 0.63 -12.77 -0.86
N ARG A 119 0.15 -13.50 0.15
CA ARG A 119 -1.27 -13.53 0.51
C ARG A 119 -1.77 -12.15 0.93
N SER A 120 -0.95 -11.37 1.63
CA SER A 120 -1.33 -10.01 2.04
C SER A 120 -1.58 -9.07 0.86
N ILE A 121 -0.94 -9.29 -0.31
CA ILE A 121 -1.23 -8.50 -1.52
C ILE A 121 -2.70 -8.64 -1.92
N PHE A 122 -3.23 -9.86 -1.94
CA PHE A 122 -4.61 -10.11 -2.33
C PHE A 122 -5.62 -9.59 -1.30
N THR A 123 -5.33 -9.81 -0.01
CA THR A 123 -6.13 -9.24 1.09
C THR A 123 -6.16 -7.73 0.98
N LYS A 124 -5.00 -7.07 0.84
CA LYS A 124 -4.93 -5.62 0.78
C LYS A 124 -5.59 -5.06 -0.48
N ALA A 125 -5.44 -5.73 -1.62
CA ALA A 125 -6.09 -5.32 -2.86
C ALA A 125 -7.63 -5.35 -2.74
N SER A 126 -8.17 -6.35 -2.03
CA SER A 126 -9.61 -6.42 -1.72
C SER A 126 -10.04 -5.26 -0.81
N GLU A 127 -9.29 -4.98 0.26
CA GLU A 127 -9.54 -3.83 1.13
C GLU A 127 -9.54 -2.51 0.34
N ILE A 128 -8.62 -2.34 -0.62
CA ILE A 128 -8.54 -1.13 -1.44
C ILE A 128 -9.84 -0.93 -2.23
N VAL A 129 -10.34 -1.98 -2.88
CA VAL A 129 -11.59 -1.91 -3.66
C VAL A 129 -12.79 -1.63 -2.76
N GLU A 130 -12.81 -2.15 -1.53
CA GLU A 130 -13.88 -1.90 -0.56
C GLU A 130 -13.87 -0.47 0.01
N HIS A 131 -12.69 0.14 0.13
CA HIS A 131 -12.53 1.44 0.81
C HIS A 131 -12.43 2.62 -0.16
N PHE A 132 -11.91 2.41 -1.36
CA PHE A 132 -11.58 3.49 -2.28
C PHE A 132 -12.37 3.37 -3.59
N PRO A 133 -12.92 4.48 -4.11
CA PRO A 133 -13.67 4.45 -5.36
C PRO A 133 -12.80 4.59 -6.61
N SER A 134 -11.61 5.19 -6.52
CA SER A 134 -10.70 5.35 -7.67
C SER A 134 -9.23 5.34 -7.27
N ALA A 135 -8.35 5.04 -8.24
CA ALA A 135 -6.91 5.01 -8.03
C ALA A 135 -6.34 6.40 -7.71
N SER A 136 -6.91 7.46 -8.31
CA SER A 136 -6.55 8.84 -7.99
C SER A 136 -6.77 9.17 -6.51
N ILE A 137 -7.87 8.70 -5.92
CA ILE A 137 -8.14 8.90 -4.49
C ILE A 137 -7.17 8.08 -3.64
N VAL A 138 -6.85 6.83 -4.01
CA VAL A 138 -5.82 6.03 -3.31
C VAL A 138 -4.49 6.77 -3.28
N ASN A 139 -4.04 7.29 -4.42
CA ASN A 139 -2.77 8.00 -4.52
C ASN A 139 -2.76 9.26 -3.65
N ALA A 140 -3.82 10.08 -3.74
CA ALA A 140 -3.96 11.27 -2.90
C ALA A 140 -4.02 10.92 -1.40
N TYR A 141 -4.69 9.83 -1.05
CA TYR A 141 -4.76 9.34 0.33
C TYR A 141 -3.41 8.88 0.86
N GLN A 142 -2.61 8.16 0.06
CA GLN A 142 -1.25 7.78 0.46
C GLN A 142 -0.36 9.00 0.69
N GLU A 143 -0.46 10.02 -0.18
CA GLU A 143 0.29 11.27 -0.02
C GLU A 143 -0.16 12.05 1.22
N TYR A 144 -1.46 12.09 1.49
CA TYR A 144 -2.03 12.64 2.71
C TYR A 144 -1.48 11.94 3.96
N GLN A 145 -1.55 10.61 4.02
CA GLN A 145 -1.07 9.81 5.15
C GLN A 145 0.44 10.00 5.41
N LYS A 146 1.26 10.02 4.35
CA LYS A 146 2.71 10.30 4.46
C LYS A 146 3.01 11.71 4.97
N SER A 147 2.09 12.67 4.76
CA SER A 147 2.27 14.06 5.13
C SER A 147 1.82 14.38 6.57
N ILE A 148 1.23 13.42 7.29
CA ILE A 148 0.79 13.64 8.68
C ILE A 148 2.01 13.97 9.55
N PRO A 149 2.07 15.18 10.13
CA PRO A 149 3.20 15.57 10.95
C PRO A 149 3.13 14.87 12.31
N SER A 150 4.28 14.42 12.82
CA SER A 150 4.31 13.88 14.19
C SER A 150 4.15 15.02 15.21
N ALA A 151 3.40 14.77 16.28
CA ALA A 151 3.23 15.74 17.36
C ALA A 151 4.57 16.21 17.94
N ARG A 152 5.56 15.29 18.03
CA ARG A 152 6.91 15.63 18.48
C ARG A 152 7.53 16.73 17.61
N ILE A 153 7.52 16.55 16.28
CA ILE A 153 8.10 17.52 15.34
C ILE A 153 7.39 18.87 15.48
N LEU A 154 6.06 18.87 15.53
CA LEU A 154 5.27 20.09 15.65
C LEU A 154 5.58 20.92 16.90
N PHE A 155 6.07 20.29 17.98
CA PHE A 155 6.38 20.96 19.24
C PHE A 155 7.89 21.12 19.51
N MET A 156 8.77 20.75 18.58
CA MET A 156 10.23 20.84 18.76
C MET A 156 10.74 22.26 19.04
N TYR A 157 10.00 23.29 18.62
CA TYR A 157 10.33 24.68 18.93
C TYR A 157 10.25 25.00 20.43
N ARG A 158 9.40 24.28 21.20
CA ARG A 158 9.26 24.46 22.65
C ARG A 158 10.49 24.00 23.44
N GLU A 159 11.33 23.16 22.83
CA GLU A 159 12.57 22.67 23.43
C GLU A 159 13.75 23.62 23.21
N ALA A 160 13.61 24.65 22.37
CA ALA A 160 14.67 25.61 22.12
C ALA A 160 14.72 26.69 23.20
N THR A 161 15.93 27.04 23.62
CA THR A 161 16.19 28.02 24.69
C THR A 161 16.51 29.42 24.16
N GLU A 162 17.06 29.52 22.94
CA GLU A 162 17.41 30.80 22.32
C GLU A 162 16.26 31.31 21.43
N PRO A 163 15.84 32.58 21.56
CA PRO A 163 14.71 33.13 20.81
C PRO A 163 14.79 32.93 19.28
N LYS A 164 15.97 33.11 18.69
CA LYS A 164 16.16 32.91 17.25
C LYS A 164 15.93 31.45 16.83
N ASN A 165 16.44 30.52 17.62
CA ASN A 165 16.26 29.09 17.37
C ASN A 165 14.80 28.65 17.57
N ILE A 166 14.07 29.30 18.48
CA ILE A 166 12.62 29.08 18.66
C ILE A 166 11.88 29.47 17.38
N LEU A 167 12.12 30.68 16.85
CA LEU A 167 11.46 31.18 15.65
C LEU A 167 11.80 30.32 14.42
N ASP A 168 13.08 30.02 14.20
CA ASP A 168 13.53 29.22 13.06
C ASP A 168 12.91 27.80 13.08
N ARG A 169 12.83 27.17 14.27
CA ARG A 169 12.17 25.86 14.44
C ARG A 169 10.67 25.94 14.27
N PHE A 170 10.02 26.97 14.80
CA PHE A 170 8.57 27.14 14.65
C PHE A 170 8.18 27.31 13.18
N GLU A 171 8.92 28.13 12.42
CA GLU A 171 8.67 28.30 10.99
C GLU A 171 8.91 27.01 10.20
N ARG A 172 10.07 26.35 10.42
CA ARG A 172 10.48 25.18 9.64
C ARG A 172 9.76 23.89 10.02
N ASP A 173 9.66 23.60 11.31
CA ASP A 173 9.23 22.28 11.79
C ASP A 173 7.73 22.27 12.12
N THR A 174 7.14 23.42 12.46
CA THR A 174 5.72 23.54 12.78
C THR A 174 4.91 24.08 11.59
N ILE A 175 5.14 25.34 11.19
CA ILE A 175 4.31 26.01 10.17
C ILE A 175 4.41 25.29 8.83
N LYS A 176 5.63 25.04 8.35
CA LYS A 176 5.84 24.43 7.03
C LYS A 176 5.28 23.01 6.95
N GLU A 177 5.51 22.18 7.96
CA GLU A 177 4.99 20.81 7.99
C GLU A 177 3.46 20.78 8.06
N LEU A 178 2.85 21.62 8.91
CA LEU A 178 1.39 21.74 8.96
C LEU A 178 0.82 22.27 7.63
N SER A 179 1.47 23.25 7.01
CA SER A 179 1.05 23.77 5.71
C SER A 179 1.12 22.70 4.62
N ASN A 180 2.22 21.92 4.58
CA ASN A 180 2.38 20.82 3.63
C ASN A 180 1.28 19.77 3.81
N TYR A 181 1.01 19.37 5.05
CA TYR A 181 -0.07 18.46 5.42
C TYR A 181 -1.44 18.96 4.95
N LEU A 182 -1.78 20.21 5.26
CA LEU A 182 -3.06 20.81 4.88
C LEU A 182 -3.23 20.91 3.36
N VAL A 183 -2.16 21.17 2.60
CA VAL A 183 -2.21 21.13 1.13
C VAL A 183 -2.59 19.74 0.63
N LYS A 184 -1.98 18.68 1.16
CA LYS A 184 -2.31 17.30 0.78
C LYS A 184 -3.72 16.91 1.19
N PHE A 185 -4.16 17.32 2.38
CA PHE A 185 -5.54 17.17 2.83
C PHE A 185 -6.53 17.82 1.84
N ARG A 186 -6.30 19.09 1.43
CA ARG A 186 -7.21 19.78 0.50
C ARG A 186 -7.30 19.12 -0.87
N ILE A 187 -6.18 18.59 -1.38
CA ILE A 187 -6.19 17.82 -2.63
C ILE A 187 -7.09 16.60 -2.50
N LEU A 188 -6.91 15.82 -1.44
CA LEU A 188 -7.74 14.64 -1.17
C LEU A 188 -9.21 15.03 -0.95
N GLU A 189 -9.47 16.07 -0.15
CA GLU A 189 -10.80 16.56 0.16
C GLU A 189 -11.58 16.94 -1.10
N ASN A 190 -10.94 17.64 -2.04
CA ASN A 190 -11.57 18.03 -3.31
C ASN A 190 -11.97 16.80 -4.14
N LEU A 191 -11.05 15.83 -4.29
CA LEU A 191 -11.33 14.58 -5.01
C LEU A 191 -12.49 13.80 -4.38
N LEU A 192 -12.59 13.80 -3.05
CA LEU A 192 -13.67 13.11 -2.34
C LEU A 192 -15.02 13.83 -2.47
N LYS A 193 -15.03 15.17 -2.49
CA LYS A 193 -16.26 15.96 -2.64
C LYS A 193 -16.84 15.90 -4.05
N GLU A 194 -15.97 15.82 -5.06
CA GLU A 194 -16.38 15.71 -6.47
C GLU A 194 -16.87 14.30 -6.85
N ASN A 195 -16.66 13.31 -5.98
CA ASN A 195 -17.01 11.93 -6.23
C ASN A 195 -18.30 11.53 -5.48
N GLU A 196 -19.32 11.07 -6.23
CA GLU A 196 -20.64 10.76 -5.66
C GLU A 196 -20.71 9.42 -4.89
N ASP A 197 -19.67 8.57 -5.00
CA ASP A 197 -19.62 7.26 -4.37
C ASP A 197 -19.73 7.34 -2.85
N THR A 198 -20.48 6.41 -2.25
CA THR A 198 -20.68 6.37 -0.79
C THR A 198 -19.37 6.15 -0.02
N ARG A 199 -18.40 5.44 -0.62
CA ARG A 199 -17.05 5.27 -0.08
C ARG A 199 -16.33 6.62 0.05
N SER A 200 -16.50 7.53 -0.91
CA SER A 200 -15.93 8.88 -0.86
C SER A 200 -16.48 9.68 0.31
N LYS A 201 -17.79 9.61 0.55
CA LYS A 201 -18.46 10.31 1.66
C LYS A 201 -17.98 9.82 3.03
N ARG A 202 -17.86 8.49 3.19
CA ARG A 202 -17.32 7.89 4.42
C ARG A 202 -15.87 8.33 4.63
N LEU A 203 -15.02 8.18 3.62
CA LEU A 203 -13.61 8.53 3.71
C LEU A 203 -13.42 10.02 3.99
N LEU A 204 -14.25 10.89 3.40
CA LEU A 204 -14.22 12.33 3.65
C LEU A 204 -14.47 12.67 5.13
N ALA A 205 -15.44 12.01 5.77
CA ALA A 205 -15.69 12.20 7.19
C ALA A 205 -14.47 11.78 8.03
N GLU A 206 -13.93 10.59 7.76
CA GLU A 206 -12.76 10.05 8.48
C GLU A 206 -11.54 10.97 8.39
N VAL A 207 -11.16 11.41 7.17
CA VAL A 207 -9.98 12.27 6.98
C VAL A 207 -10.20 13.70 7.49
N THR A 208 -11.45 14.17 7.49
CA THR A 208 -11.79 15.48 8.06
C THR A 208 -11.63 15.46 9.58
N ASP A 209 -12.13 14.41 10.25
CA ASP A 209 -11.99 14.26 11.69
C ASP A 209 -10.51 14.13 12.11
N GLU A 210 -9.72 13.35 11.36
CA GLU A 210 -8.28 13.23 11.57
C GLU A 210 -7.56 14.59 11.42
N CYS A 211 -7.86 15.33 10.35
CA CYS A 211 -7.29 16.66 10.12
C CYS A 211 -7.65 17.65 11.25
N VAL A 212 -8.89 17.63 11.72
CA VAL A 212 -9.31 18.45 12.86
C VAL A 212 -8.53 18.09 14.12
N ASN A 213 -8.29 16.80 14.37
CA ASN A 213 -7.50 16.36 15.53
C ASN A 213 -6.04 16.83 15.46
N VAL A 214 -5.41 16.81 14.28
CA VAL A 214 -4.06 17.35 14.07
C VAL A 214 -4.02 18.85 14.33
N VAL A 215 -4.97 19.62 13.78
CA VAL A 215 -5.04 21.08 13.98
C VAL A 215 -5.31 21.42 15.45
N LYS A 216 -6.11 20.61 16.15
CA LYS A 216 -6.41 20.80 17.57
C LYS A 216 -5.22 20.68 18.51
N LEU A 217 -4.10 20.13 18.06
CA LEU A 217 -2.86 20.15 18.83
C LEU A 217 -2.35 21.59 19.11
N PHE A 218 -2.83 22.59 18.37
CA PHE A 218 -2.42 23.99 18.49
C PHE A 218 -3.38 24.90 19.24
N TYR A 219 -4.58 24.41 19.60
CA TYR A 219 -5.51 25.12 20.48
C TYR A 219 -5.16 24.86 21.95
#